data_AF-A0A354T978-F1
#
_entry.id   AF-A0A354T978-F1
#
_cell.length_a   1.000
_cell.length_b   1.000
_cell.length_c   1.000
_cell.angle_alpha   90.00
_cell.angle_beta   90.00
_cell.angle_gamma   90.00
#
_symmetry.space_group_name_H-M   'P 1'
#
loop_
_entity.id
_entity.type
_entity.pdbx_description
1 polymer ?
#
loop_
_entity_poly.entity_id
_entity_poly.type
_entity_poly.pdbx_seq_one_letter_code
_entity_poly.pdbx_strand_id
1 'polypeptide(L)'
;MDPGTPPATEERASASGLLRSLALYAEARGRLLHIEGQEAGARLSSLTGWFMLTLTALIIGWMLAAPALVWIIAESNGWHWTRVALAGAGAHLFLALLFLAGFKVRLRGLRLFEETFNQFRRDREWLTRNKND
;
A
#
# COMPACT_ATOMS: atom_id res chain seq x y z
N MET A 1 59.37 -9.85 26.43
CA MET A 1 59.20 -11.05 25.56
C MET A 1 58.60 -12.09 26.47
N ASP A 2 57.30 -12.41 26.45
CA ASP A 2 56.37 -12.57 25.33
C ASP A 2 54.95 -12.11 25.75
N PRO A 3 54.17 -11.42 24.90
CA PRO A 3 52.78 -11.10 25.22
C PRO A 3 51.91 -12.34 24.90
N GLY A 4 51.39 -12.99 25.95
CA GLY A 4 50.47 -14.12 25.81
C GLY A 4 49.23 -13.70 25.01
N THR A 5 49.16 -14.18 23.78
CA THR A 5 47.98 -14.10 22.92
C THR A 5 46.82 -14.83 23.61
N PRO A 6 45.67 -14.18 23.86
CA PRO A 6 44.50 -14.89 24.36
C PRO A 6 44.06 -15.92 23.31
N PRO A 7 43.68 -17.15 23.73
CA PRO A 7 43.39 -18.21 22.79
C PRO A 7 42.10 -17.89 22.02
N ALA A 8 42.15 -18.05 20.70
CA ALA A 8 41.04 -17.87 19.75
C ALA A 8 39.76 -18.68 20.08
N THR A 9 39.78 -19.51 21.12
CA THR A 9 38.67 -20.32 21.62
C THR A 9 37.64 -19.52 22.43
N GLU A 10 38.03 -18.51 23.20
CA GLU A 10 37.06 -17.69 23.97
C GLU A 10 36.23 -16.78 23.06
N GLU A 11 36.86 -16.20 22.05
CA GLU A 11 36.20 -15.34 21.08
C GLU A 11 35.18 -16.11 20.22
N ARG A 12 35.51 -17.36 19.85
CA ARG A 12 34.59 -18.27 19.15
C ARG A 12 33.43 -18.72 20.04
N ALA A 13 33.67 -19.00 21.32
CA ALA A 13 32.63 -19.36 22.28
C ALA A 13 31.64 -18.20 22.50
N SER A 14 32.14 -16.98 22.68
CA SER A 14 31.33 -15.75 22.78
C SER A 14 30.51 -15.48 21.51
N ALA A 15 31.13 -15.58 20.33
CA ALA A 15 30.44 -15.43 19.05
C ALA A 15 29.31 -16.47 18.89
N SER A 16 29.56 -17.73 19.26
CA SER A 16 28.55 -18.79 19.20
C SER A 16 27.38 -18.54 20.18
N GLY A 17 27.65 -17.99 21.36
CA GLY A 17 26.64 -17.62 22.35
C GLY A 17 25.78 -16.46 21.87
N LEU A 18 26.40 -15.44 21.26
CA LEU A 18 25.70 -14.30 20.67
C LEU A 18 24.83 -14.72 19.49
N LEU A 19 25.35 -15.54 18.56
CA LEU A 19 24.57 -16.09 17.45
C LEU A 19 23.38 -16.91 17.94
N ARG A 20 23.56 -17.70 19.00
CA ARG A 20 22.47 -18.45 19.62
C ARG A 20 21.42 -17.53 20.25
N SER A 21 21.84 -16.46 20.92
CA SER A 21 20.91 -15.48 21.51
C SER A 21 20.12 -14.72 20.44
N LEU A 22 20.78 -14.36 19.32
CA LEU A 22 20.14 -13.73 18.17
C LEU A 22 19.18 -14.69 17.47
N ALA A 23 19.55 -15.97 17.33
CA ALA A 23 18.67 -16.98 16.77
C ALA A 23 17.42 -17.17 17.63
N LEU A 24 17.55 -17.25 18.95
CA LEU A 24 16.43 -17.35 19.89
C LEU A 24 15.55 -16.09 19.86
N TYR A 25 16.16 -14.91 19.77
CA TYR A 25 15.42 -13.66 19.66
C TYR A 25 14.66 -13.54 18.33
N ALA A 26 15.30 -13.93 17.22
CA ALA A 26 14.68 -13.98 15.90
C ALA A 26 13.54 -15.01 15.85
N GLU A 27 13.71 -16.18 16.49
CA GLU A 27 12.64 -17.17 16.63
C GLU A 27 11.46 -16.62 17.43
N ALA A 28 11.72 -15.94 18.55
CA ALA A 28 10.67 -15.34 19.39
C ALA A 28 9.90 -14.24 18.65
N ARG A 29 10.60 -13.36 17.93
CA ARG A 29 9.99 -12.31 17.10
C ARG A 29 9.25 -12.88 15.90
N GLY A 30 9.79 -13.92 15.28
CA GLY A 30 9.14 -14.63 14.17
C GLY A 30 7.83 -15.30 14.58
N ARG A 31 7.78 -15.94 15.75
CA ARG A 31 6.53 -16.51 16.29
C ARG A 31 5.48 -15.44 16.58
N LEU A 32 5.87 -14.31 17.16
CA LEU A 32 4.96 -13.19 17.41
C LEU A 32 4.40 -12.63 16.09
N LEU A 33 5.27 -12.36 15.11
CA LEU A 33 4.88 -11.89 13.78
C LEU A 33 3.99 -12.88 13.02
N HIS A 34 4.19 -14.18 13.24
CA HIS A 34 3.35 -15.21 12.63
C HIS A 34 1.92 -15.19 13.18
N ILE A 35 1.77 -15.07 14.51
CA ILE A 35 0.46 -14.99 15.17
C ILE A 35 -0.24 -13.67 14.79
N GLU A 36 0.45 -12.54 14.94
CA GLU A 36 -0.08 -11.23 14.54
C GLU A 36 -0.40 -11.18 13.04
N GLY A 37 0.43 -11.81 12.20
CA GLY A 37 0.21 -11.91 10.76
C GLY A 37 -1.03 -12.72 10.40
N GLN A 38 -1.31 -13.81 11.11
CA GLN A 38 -2.55 -14.58 10.91
C GLN A 38 -3.79 -13.80 11.35
N GLU A 39 -3.74 -13.13 12.50
CA GLU A 39 -4.86 -12.32 12.99
C GLU A 39 -5.09 -11.08 12.13
N ALA A 40 -4.03 -10.36 11.77
CA ALA A 40 -4.08 -9.23 10.84
C ALA A 40 -4.53 -9.69 9.46
N GLY A 41 -4.07 -10.84 8.99
CA GLY A 41 -4.47 -11.45 7.72
C GLY A 41 -5.96 -11.80 7.68
N ALA A 42 -6.49 -12.40 8.76
CA ALA A 42 -7.91 -12.74 8.87
C ALA A 42 -8.80 -11.49 8.95
N ARG A 43 -8.38 -10.46 9.69
CA ARG A 43 -9.09 -9.18 9.74
C ARG A 43 -9.04 -8.45 8.40
N LEU A 44 -7.88 -8.43 7.75
CA LEU A 44 -7.69 -7.80 6.44
C LEU A 44 -8.47 -8.53 5.35
N SER A 45 -8.52 -9.86 5.36
CA SER A 45 -9.29 -10.65 4.40
C SER A 45 -10.79 -10.46 4.59
N SER A 46 -11.27 -10.44 5.84
CA SER A 46 -12.66 -10.13 6.14
C SER A 46 -13.05 -8.72 5.67
N LEU A 47 -12.21 -7.71 5.97
CA LEU A 47 -12.43 -6.34 5.52
C LEU A 47 -12.42 -6.24 3.99
N THR A 48 -11.49 -6.94 3.33
CA THR A 48 -11.41 -7.01 1.87
C THR A 48 -12.65 -7.67 1.28
N GLY A 49 -13.15 -8.74 1.90
CA GLY A 49 -14.39 -9.41 1.48
C GLY A 49 -15.59 -8.47 1.56
N TRP A 50 -15.77 -7.79 2.69
CA TRP A 50 -16.82 -6.78 2.84
C TRP A 50 -16.68 -5.63 1.84
N PHE A 51 -15.46 -5.13 1.65
CA PHE A 51 -15.17 -4.10 0.67
C PHE A 51 -15.57 -4.52 -0.75
N MET A 52 -15.20 -5.74 -1.17
CA MET A 52 -15.55 -6.26 -2.50
C MET A 52 -17.06 -6.45 -2.67
N LEU A 53 -17.74 -6.93 -1.61
CA LEU A 53 -19.20 -7.11 -1.64
C LEU A 53 -19.93 -5.78 -1.72
N THR A 54 -19.52 -4.79 -0.92
CA THR A 54 -20.04 -3.42 -0.99
C THR A 54 -19.77 -2.79 -2.36
N LEU A 55 -18.55 -2.95 -2.89
CA LEU A 55 -18.19 -2.44 -4.22
C LEU A 55 -19.07 -3.06 -5.31
N THR A 56 -19.28 -4.37 -5.25
CA THR A 56 -20.14 -5.11 -6.19
C THR A 56 -21.58 -4.62 -6.11
N ALA A 57 -22.13 -4.49 -4.90
CA ALA A 57 -23.48 -3.99 -4.68
C ALA A 57 -23.65 -2.54 -5.19
N LEU A 58 -22.64 -1.68 -4.98
CA LEU A 58 -22.63 -0.31 -5.50
C LEU A 58 -22.62 -0.28 -7.02
N ILE A 59 -21.80 -1.12 -7.68
CA ILE A 59 -21.74 -1.20 -9.15
C ILE A 59 -23.10 -1.64 -9.70
N ILE A 60 -23.66 -2.73 -9.17
CA ILE A 60 -24.97 -3.24 -9.61
C ILE A 60 -26.06 -2.20 -9.39
N GLY A 61 -26.11 -1.62 -8.18
CA GLY A 61 -27.07 -0.57 -7.84
C GLY A 61 -26.96 0.63 -8.78
N TRP A 62 -25.75 1.08 -9.10
CA TRP A 62 -25.50 2.17 -10.03
C TRP A 62 -25.92 1.84 -11.46
N MET A 63 -25.61 0.63 -11.95
CA MET A 63 -26.02 0.17 -13.29
C MET A 63 -27.53 0.11 -13.47
N LEU A 64 -28.29 -0.10 -12.39
CA LEU A 64 -29.76 -0.05 -12.39
C LEU A 64 -30.29 1.37 -12.18
N ALA A 65 -29.70 2.13 -11.25
CA ALA A 65 -30.15 3.46 -10.88
C ALA A 65 -29.95 4.48 -12.00
N ALA A 66 -28.80 4.46 -12.69
CA ALA A 66 -28.49 5.41 -13.75
C ALA A 66 -29.51 5.41 -14.91
N PRO A 67 -29.83 4.27 -15.56
CA PRO A 67 -30.85 4.24 -16.61
C PRO A 67 -32.26 4.54 -16.08
N ALA A 68 -32.60 4.12 -14.86
CA ALA A 68 -33.87 4.48 -14.23
C ALA A 68 -34.01 6.00 -14.04
N LEU A 69 -32.95 6.67 -13.60
CA LEU A 69 -32.92 8.12 -13.43
C LEU A 69 -33.08 8.84 -14.79
N VAL A 70 -32.38 8.35 -15.82
CA VAL A 70 -32.52 8.86 -17.19
C VAL A 70 -33.96 8.74 -17.67
N TRP A 71 -34.60 7.60 -17.42
CA TRP A 71 -36.00 7.38 -17.77
C TRP A 71 -36.95 8.34 -17.04
N ILE A 72 -36.83 8.45 -15.72
CA ILE A 72 -37.69 9.33 -14.90
C ILE A 72 -37.57 10.79 -15.35
N ILE A 73 -36.36 11.26 -15.64
CA ILE A 73 -36.13 12.63 -16.12
C ILE A 73 -36.69 12.82 -17.53
N ALA A 74 -36.51 11.84 -18.41
CA ALA A 74 -37.03 11.90 -19.78
C ALA A 74 -38.56 11.98 -19.78
N GLU A 75 -39.23 11.10 -19.02
CA GLU A 75 -40.69 11.05 -18.92
C GLU A 75 -41.26 12.35 -18.31
N SER A 76 -40.70 12.83 -17.20
CA SER A 76 -41.19 14.04 -16.52
C SER A 76 -41.05 15.33 -17.33
N ASN A 77 -40.09 15.39 -18.25
CA ASN A 77 -39.85 16.56 -19.11
C ASN A 77 -40.43 16.39 -20.53
N GLY A 78 -41.00 15.22 -20.85
CA GLY A 78 -41.43 14.88 -22.22
C GLY A 78 -40.27 14.84 -23.22
N TRP A 79 -39.04 14.62 -22.75
CA TRP A 79 -37.85 14.59 -23.60
C TRP A 79 -37.58 13.20 -24.12
N HIS A 80 -37.01 13.12 -25.32
CA HIS A 80 -36.49 11.84 -25.81
C HIS A 80 -35.33 11.37 -24.93
N TRP A 81 -35.38 10.12 -24.47
CA TRP A 81 -34.42 9.53 -23.52
C TRP A 81 -32.94 9.70 -23.93
N THR A 82 -32.66 9.71 -25.23
CA THR A 82 -31.29 9.90 -25.75
C THR A 82 -30.68 11.24 -25.36
N ARG A 83 -31.46 12.32 -25.29
CA ARG A 83 -30.96 13.64 -24.90
C ARG A 83 -30.53 13.66 -23.43
N VAL A 84 -31.34 13.05 -22.57
CA VAL A 84 -31.05 12.93 -21.14
C VAL A 84 -29.85 12.01 -20.90
N ALA A 85 -29.78 10.88 -21.63
CA ALA A 85 -28.64 9.97 -21.56
C ALA A 85 -27.34 10.65 -21.99
N LEU A 86 -27.35 11.45 -23.06
CA LEU A 86 -26.18 12.16 -23.56
C LEU A 86 -25.72 13.23 -22.57
N ALA A 87 -26.65 14.00 -22.00
CA ALA A 87 -26.35 14.97 -20.95
C ALA A 87 -25.75 14.30 -19.70
N GLY A 88 -26.33 13.16 -19.28
CA GLY A 88 -25.82 12.34 -18.20
C GLY A 88 -24.40 11.84 -18.48
N ALA A 89 -24.14 11.28 -19.67
CA ALA A 89 -22.81 10.85 -20.07
C ALA A 89 -21.79 12.01 -20.06
N GLY A 90 -22.19 13.18 -20.56
CA GLY A 90 -21.37 14.40 -20.52
C GLY A 90 -21.01 14.81 -19.09
N ALA A 91 -21.97 14.79 -18.18
CA ALA A 91 -21.74 15.11 -16.76
C ALA A 91 -20.76 14.12 -16.10
N HIS A 92 -20.88 12.82 -16.39
CA HIS A 92 -19.95 11.80 -15.88
C HIS A 92 -18.53 11.99 -16.40
N LEU A 93 -18.38 12.25 -17.71
CA LEU A 93 -17.07 12.52 -18.30
C LEU A 93 -16.43 13.78 -17.71
N PHE A 94 -17.21 14.84 -17.52
CA PHE A 94 -16.73 16.07 -16.90
C PHE A 94 -16.25 15.83 -15.46
N LEU A 95 -17.04 15.13 -14.64
CA LEU A 95 -16.63 14.74 -13.28
C LEU A 95 -15.37 13.88 -13.29
N ALA A 96 -15.29 12.90 -14.20
CA ALA A 96 -14.12 12.03 -14.33
C ALA A 96 -12.84 12.84 -14.65
N LEU A 97 -12.93 13.83 -15.53
CA LEU A 97 -11.81 14.71 -15.85
C LEU A 97 -11.40 15.59 -14.65
N LEU A 98 -12.36 16.12 -13.90
CA LEU A 98 -12.08 16.89 -12.69
C LEU A 98 -11.38 16.03 -11.62
N PHE A 99 -11.90 14.83 -11.35
CA PHE A 99 -11.27 13.91 -10.41
C PHE A 99 -9.89 13.46 -10.87
N LEU A 100 -9.70 13.19 -12.17
CA LEU A 100 -8.39 12.83 -12.71
C LEU A 100 -7.38 13.97 -12.57
N ALA A 101 -7.80 15.21 -12.84
CA ALA A 101 -6.95 16.39 -12.65
C ALA A 101 -6.56 16.58 -11.17
N GLY A 102 -7.55 16.51 -10.26
CA GLY A 102 -7.32 16.60 -8.83
C GLY A 102 -6.43 15.48 -8.30
N PHE A 103 -6.64 14.25 -8.76
CA PHE A 103 -5.83 13.09 -8.41
C PHE A 103 -4.39 13.25 -8.91
N LYS A 104 -4.18 13.74 -10.13
CA LYS A 104 -2.84 14.02 -10.68
C LYS A 104 -2.10 15.08 -9.88
N VAL A 105 -2.78 16.15 -9.45
CA VAL A 105 -2.21 17.18 -8.58
C VAL A 105 -1.82 16.57 -7.22
N ARG A 106 -2.70 15.77 -6.64
CA ARG A 106 -2.45 15.15 -5.32
C ARG A 106 -1.33 14.11 -5.37
N LEU A 107 -1.25 13.31 -6.43
CA LEU A 107 -0.13 12.38 -6.66
C LEU A 107 1.20 13.11 -6.78
N ARG A 108 1.24 14.26 -7.49
CA ARG A 108 2.46 15.08 -7.58
C ARG A 108 2.88 15.67 -6.23
N GLY A 109 1.92 15.97 -5.36
CA GLY A 109 2.20 16.44 -4.00
C GLY A 109 2.59 15.32 -3.02
N LEU A 110 2.19 14.09 -3.30
CA LEU A 110 2.51 12.90 -2.50
C LEU A 110 3.93 12.42 -2.84
N ARG A 111 4.93 13.15 -2.34
CA ARG A 111 6.34 12.72 -2.25
C ARG A 111 6.52 11.58 -1.22
N LEU A 112 5.64 10.57 -1.26
CA LEU A 112 5.45 9.55 -0.21
C LEU A 112 6.73 8.79 0.16
N PHE A 113 7.70 8.75 -0.75
CA PHE A 113 8.96 8.04 -0.55
C PHE A 113 10.18 8.91 -0.84
N GLU A 114 10.02 10.22 -1.05
CA GLU A 114 11.15 11.04 -1.50
C GLU A 114 12.22 11.13 -0.41
N GLU A 115 11.81 11.21 0.85
CA GLU A 115 12.72 11.17 2.00
C GLU A 115 13.43 9.81 2.13
N THR A 116 12.69 8.70 2.01
CA THR A 116 13.26 7.34 2.04
C THR A 116 14.24 7.10 0.90
N PHE A 117 13.90 7.53 -0.32
CA PHE A 117 14.81 7.44 -1.47
C PHE A 117 16.03 8.36 -1.33
N ASN A 118 15.90 9.50 -0.64
CA ASN A 118 17.02 10.38 -0.36
C ASN A 118 17.97 9.78 0.67
N GLN A 119 17.43 9.10 1.69
CA GLN A 119 18.22 8.35 2.67
C GLN A 119 18.99 7.20 2.00
N PHE A 120 18.34 6.39 1.16
CA PHE A 120 19.03 5.34 0.40
C PHE A 120 20.14 5.87 -0.51
N ARG A 121 19.96 7.08 -1.07
CA ARG A 121 20.97 7.72 -1.90
C ARG A 121 22.20 8.12 -1.09
N ARG A 122 21.99 8.72 0.08
CA ARG A 122 23.06 9.06 1.03
C ARG A 122 23.82 7.82 1.51
N ASP A 123 23.11 6.74 1.82
CA ASP A 123 23.74 5.48 2.25
C ASP A 123 24.61 4.88 1.14
N ARG A 124 24.15 4.92 -0.11
CA ARG A 124 24.93 4.49 -1.27
C ARG A 124 26.19 5.34 -1.47
N GLU A 125 26.08 6.66 -1.31
CA GLU A 125 27.22 7.58 -1.41
C GLU A 125 28.25 7.30 -0.31
N TRP A 126 27.81 7.03 0.91
CA TRP A 126 28.68 6.67 2.03
C TRP A 126 29.41 5.34 1.77
N LEU A 127 28.70 4.30 1.33
CA LEU A 127 29.29 3.01 0.98
C LEU A 127 30.31 3.11 -0.18
N THR A 128 30.02 3.97 -1.16
CA THR A 128 30.92 4.18 -2.31
C THR A 128 32.19 4.93 -1.89
N ARG A 129 32.08 5.89 -0.97
CA ARG A 129 33.22 6.65 -0.45
C ARG A 129 34.15 5.76 0.38
N ASN A 130 33.60 5.00 1.34
CA ASN A 130 34.38 4.12 2.22
C ASN A 130 35.00 2.91 1.52
N LYS A 131 34.59 2.60 0.28
CA LYS A 131 35.22 1.54 -0.53
C LYS A 131 36.48 2.02 -1.25
N ASN A 132 36.61 3.33 -1.46
CA ASN A 132 37.71 3.93 -2.22
C ASN A 132 38.80 4.53 -1.32
N ASP A 133 38.61 4.51 0.01
CA ASP A 133 39.60 4.84 1.05
C ASP A 133 40.18 3.55 1.64
#